data_AF-A0A328D9G3-F1
#
_entry.id   AF-A0A328D9G3-F1
#
_cell.length_a   1.000
_cell.length_b   1.000
_cell.length_c   1.000
_cell.angle_alpha   90.00
_cell.angle_beta   90.00
_cell.angle_gamma   90.00
#
_symmetry.space_group_name_H-M   'P 1'
#
loop_
_entity.id
_entity.type
_entity.pdbx_description
1 polymer ?
#
loop_
_entity_poly.entity_id
_entity_poly.type
_entity_poly.pdbx_seq_one_letter_code
_entity_poly.pdbx_strand_id
1 'polypeptide(L)'
;MASLFSSSPILNAVAYIPSNSTVRRARGFSFAPAFHFPVEFNRRSLRRSFSLLRAKSSGDEEPEEFVEELRVPIHWTEPSKALEVSEWLRVTLNKWLDDEYCPEDANLEISKVASASFCKSLMEKQMEIGEILLKMAKDLESISYKESFHGAFSSANAAVDLIIRRIEQEM
;
A
#
# COMPACT_ATOMS: atom_id res chain seq x y z
N MET A 1 -50.33 -40.27 -15.93
CA MET A 1 -50.32 -41.66 -15.42
C MET A 1 -49.19 -42.42 -16.09
N ALA A 2 -48.56 -43.34 -15.34
CA ALA A 2 -47.47 -44.25 -15.69
C ALA A 2 -46.03 -43.73 -15.50
N SER A 3 -45.55 -43.95 -14.26
CA SER A 3 -44.16 -44.16 -13.85
C SER A 3 -43.53 -45.39 -14.51
N LEU A 4 -42.22 -45.39 -14.75
CA LEU A 4 -41.37 -46.55 -14.49
C LEU A 4 -39.95 -46.13 -14.12
N PHE A 5 -39.50 -46.69 -13.00
CA PHE A 5 -38.18 -46.62 -12.40
C PHE A 5 -37.14 -47.35 -13.26
N SER A 6 -35.89 -46.91 -13.20
CA SER A 6 -34.74 -47.81 -13.38
C SER A 6 -33.62 -47.42 -12.42
N SER A 7 -33.26 -48.39 -11.57
CA SER A 7 -32.17 -48.36 -10.60
C SER A 7 -31.00 -49.19 -11.12
N SER A 8 -29.80 -48.84 -10.63
CA SER A 8 -28.60 -49.67 -10.33
C SER A 8 -27.32 -49.20 -11.05
N PRO A 9 -26.12 -49.55 -10.57
CA PRO A 9 -25.63 -49.60 -9.18
C PRO A 9 -24.25 -48.91 -8.99
N ILE A 10 -23.81 -48.95 -7.73
CA ILE A 10 -22.57 -48.42 -7.12
C ILE A 10 -21.28 -48.99 -7.73
N LEU A 11 -20.23 -48.16 -7.83
CA LEU A 11 -18.83 -48.60 -7.74
C LEU A 11 -17.99 -47.61 -6.92
N ASN A 12 -17.59 -48.08 -5.73
CA ASN A 12 -16.53 -47.52 -4.90
C ASN A 12 -15.20 -47.56 -5.66
N ALA A 13 -14.45 -46.45 -5.63
CA ALA A 13 -13.03 -46.45 -5.90
C ALA A 13 -12.32 -45.59 -4.85
N VAL A 14 -11.97 -46.23 -3.73
CA VAL A 14 -10.88 -45.77 -2.85
C VAL A 14 -9.59 -46.09 -3.59
N ALA A 15 -8.86 -45.06 -4.02
CA ALA A 15 -7.49 -45.16 -4.50
C ALA A 15 -6.59 -44.40 -3.52
N TYR A 16 -6.03 -45.10 -2.54
CA TYR A 16 -4.61 -45.49 -2.49
C TYR A 16 -3.64 -44.30 -2.55
N ILE A 17 -3.17 -43.90 -1.36
CA ILE A 17 -2.05 -42.98 -1.12
C ILE A 17 -0.76 -43.82 -1.12
N PRO A 18 0.22 -43.55 -2.00
CA PRO A 18 1.58 -44.01 -1.79
C PRO A 18 2.40 -42.92 -1.10
N SER A 19 2.73 -43.17 0.16
CA SER A 19 3.83 -42.53 0.87
C SER A 19 5.15 -42.95 0.22
N ASN A 20 5.89 -42.00 -0.37
CA ASN A 20 7.31 -42.21 -0.66
C ASN A 20 8.13 -41.04 -0.13
N SER A 21 8.72 -41.30 1.04
CA SER A 21 9.86 -40.61 1.59
C SER A 21 11.06 -40.75 0.65
N THR A 22 11.58 -39.64 0.14
CA THR A 22 12.96 -39.56 -0.32
C THR A 22 13.51 -38.19 0.05
N VAL A 23 14.13 -38.14 1.23
CA VAL A 23 14.93 -37.02 1.70
C VAL A 23 16.16 -36.91 0.79
N ARG A 24 16.17 -35.91 -0.10
CA ARG A 24 17.39 -35.45 -0.76
C ARG A 24 17.83 -34.14 -0.13
N ARG A 25 18.87 -34.24 0.70
CA ARG A 25 19.62 -33.15 1.29
C ARG A 25 20.42 -32.44 0.19
N ALA A 26 19.94 -31.28 -0.27
CA ALA A 26 20.74 -30.34 -1.03
C ALA A 26 21.13 -29.17 -0.12
N ARG A 27 22.44 -28.88 -0.08
CA ARG A 27 23.04 -27.75 0.62
C ARG A 27 22.75 -26.46 -0.15
N GLY A 28 22.56 -25.37 0.60
CA GLY A 28 22.86 -24.00 0.17
C GLY A 28 21.72 -23.31 -0.57
N PHE A 29 21.27 -22.19 -0.01
CA PHE A 29 21.19 -20.85 -0.60
C PHE A 29 20.20 -20.06 0.27
N SER A 30 20.73 -19.10 1.05
CA SER A 30 19.91 -18.10 1.72
C SER A 30 19.18 -17.29 0.64
N PHE A 31 17.90 -17.58 0.44
CA PHE A 31 16.99 -16.69 -0.28
C PHE A 31 16.63 -15.55 0.67
N ALA A 32 17.44 -14.49 0.65
CA ALA A 32 16.88 -13.17 0.86
C ALA A 32 16.12 -12.82 -0.43
N PRO A 33 14.80 -12.54 -0.41
CA PRO A 33 14.16 -11.98 -1.58
C PRO A 33 14.72 -10.57 -1.75
N ALA A 34 15.59 -10.41 -2.75
CA ALA A 34 15.82 -9.10 -3.35
C ALA A 34 14.50 -8.73 -4.02
N PHE A 35 13.71 -7.86 -3.38
CA PHE A 35 12.55 -7.23 -4.00
C PHE A 35 13.06 -6.29 -5.09
N HIS A 36 13.26 -6.87 -6.27
CA HIS A 36 13.56 -6.14 -7.49
C HIS A 36 12.22 -5.64 -8.02
N PHE A 37 11.80 -4.44 -7.60
CA PHE A 37 10.64 -3.75 -8.16
C PHE A 37 10.85 -3.59 -9.68
N PRO A 38 10.11 -4.30 -10.56
CA PRO A 38 10.14 -4.04 -11.98
C PRO A 38 8.93 -3.15 -12.29
N VAL A 39 8.94 -1.94 -11.75
CA VAL A 39 8.00 -0.90 -12.18
C VAL A 39 8.81 0.02 -13.08
N GLU A 40 8.36 0.18 -14.32
CA GLU A 40 8.72 1.33 -15.17
C GLU A 40 8.20 2.59 -14.49
N PHE A 41 8.86 2.95 -13.39
CA PHE A 41 8.78 4.22 -12.73
C PHE A 41 9.19 5.22 -13.81
N ASN A 42 8.24 6.03 -14.28
CA ASN A 42 8.54 7.15 -15.14
C ASN A 42 9.46 8.08 -14.32
N ARG A 43 10.77 7.86 -14.43
CA ARG A 43 11.89 8.54 -13.77
C ARG A 43 12.04 9.96 -14.33
N ARG A 44 10.95 10.71 -14.39
CA ARG A 44 10.95 12.12 -14.73
C ARG A 44 10.32 12.86 -13.56
N SER A 45 11.19 13.17 -12.60
CA SER A 45 10.97 14.12 -11.50
C SER A 45 10.41 13.56 -10.18
N LEU A 46 11.14 12.64 -9.56
CA LEU A 46 11.28 12.66 -8.10
C LEU A 46 12.78 12.78 -7.76
N ARG A 47 13.38 13.91 -8.14
CA ARG A 47 14.55 14.44 -7.43
C ARG A 47 14.03 15.33 -6.31
N ARG A 48 13.46 14.75 -5.27
CA ARG A 48 13.26 15.46 -4.01
C ARG A 48 13.69 14.51 -2.90
N SER A 49 14.95 14.65 -2.55
CA SER A 49 15.60 13.90 -1.47
C SER A 49 14.93 14.27 -0.16
N PHE A 50 14.15 13.37 0.42
CA PHE A 50 13.75 13.50 1.82
C PHE A 50 14.95 13.09 2.68
N SER A 51 15.66 14.07 3.22
CA SER A 51 16.78 13.85 4.15
C SER A 51 16.24 13.52 5.54
N LEU A 52 16.46 12.27 5.95
CA LEU A 52 16.39 11.82 7.34
C LEU A 52 17.38 12.61 8.22
N LEU A 53 16.95 12.82 9.45
CA LEU A 53 17.61 13.57 10.53
C LEU A 53 19.15 13.35 10.67
N ARG A 54 19.88 14.46 10.52
CA ARG A 54 21.02 14.98 11.33
C ARG A 54 22.14 14.01 11.80
N ALA A 55 23.34 14.24 11.28
CA ALA A 55 24.60 14.09 12.01
C ALA A 55 25.48 15.34 11.78
N LYS A 56 25.72 16.13 12.83
CA LYS A 56 26.57 17.32 12.78
C LYS A 56 28.04 16.86 12.73
N SER A 57 28.62 16.82 11.53
CA SER A 57 30.07 16.74 11.31
C SER A 57 30.54 18.09 10.79
N SER A 58 31.59 18.59 11.40
CA SER A 58 32.24 19.88 11.15
C SER A 58 32.80 20.01 9.73
N GLY A 59 32.65 21.20 9.15
CA GLY A 59 33.53 21.75 8.12
C GLY A 59 32.93 21.78 6.72
N ASP A 60 32.92 23.00 6.15
CA ASP A 60 32.56 23.41 4.79
C ASP A 60 31.07 23.68 4.52
N GLU A 61 30.75 24.98 4.45
CA GLU A 61 29.44 25.56 4.14
C GLU A 61 29.12 25.35 2.65
N GLU A 62 28.55 24.19 2.31
CA GLU A 62 27.70 24.09 1.12
C GLU A 62 26.42 24.90 1.36
N PRO A 63 25.88 25.62 0.35
CA PRO A 63 24.61 26.31 0.52
C PRO A 63 23.56 25.29 0.89
N GLU A 64 23.00 25.41 2.10
CA GLU A 64 21.87 24.60 2.56
C GLU A 64 20.72 24.77 1.55
N GLU A 65 20.60 23.83 0.62
CA GLU A 65 19.48 23.76 -0.31
C GLU A 65 18.25 23.44 0.53
N PHE A 66 17.54 24.48 0.96
CA PHE A 66 16.28 24.35 1.68
C PHE A 66 15.33 23.54 0.80
N VAL A 67 15.14 22.27 1.16
CA VAL A 67 14.11 21.43 0.54
C VAL A 67 12.78 22.03 0.96
N GLU A 68 12.17 22.81 0.07
CA GLU A 68 10.86 23.38 0.34
C GLU A 68 9.88 22.26 0.70
N GLU A 69 9.24 22.45 1.85
CA GLU A 69 8.46 21.43 2.54
C GLU A 69 7.14 21.20 1.80
N LEU A 70 6.96 19.99 1.30
CA LEU A 70 5.77 19.64 0.53
C LEU A 70 4.55 19.61 1.44
N ARG A 71 3.58 20.47 1.15
CA ARG A 71 2.37 20.67 1.95
C ARG A 71 1.11 20.51 1.10
N VAL A 72 0.04 20.05 1.72
CA VAL A 72 -1.30 20.07 1.11
C VAL A 72 -1.82 21.52 1.00
N PRO A 73 -2.66 21.83 -0.01
CA PRO A 73 -3.29 23.14 -0.12
C PRO A 73 -4.14 23.47 1.10
N ILE A 74 -4.02 24.70 1.61
CA ILE A 74 -4.71 25.12 2.84
C ILE A 74 -6.23 24.97 2.76
N HIS A 75 -6.81 25.17 1.57
CA HIS A 75 -8.25 25.07 1.36
C HIS A 75 -8.78 23.63 1.46
N TRP A 76 -7.91 22.62 1.47
CA TRP A 76 -8.31 21.23 1.76
C TRP A 76 -8.61 21.01 3.25
N THR A 77 -8.18 21.90 4.14
CA THR A 77 -8.47 21.80 5.59
C THR A 77 -9.90 22.20 5.95
N GLU A 78 -10.65 22.80 5.01
CA GLU A 78 -12.08 23.06 5.17
C GLU A 78 -12.85 21.74 5.31
N PRO A 79 -13.76 21.57 6.29
CA PRO A 79 -14.37 20.27 6.58
C PRO A 79 -15.07 19.61 5.39
N SER A 80 -15.76 20.39 4.55
CA SER A 80 -16.42 19.88 3.35
C SER A 80 -15.40 19.37 2.32
N LYS A 81 -14.33 20.12 2.11
CA LYS A 81 -13.27 19.75 1.16
C LYS A 81 -12.46 18.58 1.67
N ALA A 82 -12.12 18.54 2.96
CA ALA A 82 -11.42 17.44 3.61
C ALA A 82 -12.16 16.11 3.40
N LEU A 83 -13.47 16.09 3.64
CA LEU A 83 -14.30 14.90 3.41
C LEU A 83 -14.32 14.47 1.93
N GLU A 84 -14.47 15.44 1.02
CA GLU A 84 -14.48 15.19 -0.43
C GLU A 84 -13.16 14.55 -0.91
N VAL A 85 -12.02 15.16 -0.55
CA VAL A 85 -10.71 14.67 -1.01
C VAL A 85 -10.34 13.35 -0.34
N SER A 86 -10.73 13.13 0.91
CA SER A 86 -10.51 11.84 1.58
C SER A 86 -11.35 10.72 0.97
N GLU A 87 -12.60 10.98 0.59
CA GLU A 87 -13.43 9.98 -0.10
C GLU A 87 -12.86 9.64 -1.49
N TRP A 88 -12.36 10.65 -2.20
CA TRP A 88 -11.62 10.41 -3.44
C TRP A 88 -10.38 9.53 -3.21
N LEU A 89 -9.60 9.81 -2.16
CA LEU A 89 -8.40 9.03 -1.83
C LEU A 89 -8.77 7.57 -1.55
N ARG A 90 -9.87 7.33 -0.82
CA ARG A 90 -10.37 5.99 -0.53
C ARG A 90 -10.61 5.19 -1.81
N VAL A 91 -11.39 5.74 -2.73
CA VAL A 91 -11.75 5.03 -3.98
C VAL A 91 -10.53 4.84 -4.87
N THR A 92 -9.70 5.88 -4.99
CA THR A 92 -8.55 5.88 -5.89
C THR A 92 -7.44 4.96 -5.38
N LEU A 93 -7.16 4.96 -4.07
CA LEU A 93 -6.17 4.08 -3.48
C LEU A 93 -6.59 2.61 -3.55
N ASN A 94 -7.86 2.30 -3.27
CA ASN A 94 -8.36 0.93 -3.40
C ASN A 94 -8.16 0.42 -4.83
N LYS A 95 -8.57 1.21 -5.82
CA LYS A 95 -8.36 0.87 -7.22
C LYS A 95 -6.87 0.71 -7.56
N TRP A 96 -6.03 1.62 -7.11
CA TRP A 96 -4.59 1.55 -7.37
C TRP A 96 -3.97 0.27 -6.78
N LEU A 97 -4.36 -0.12 -5.57
CA LEU A 97 -3.90 -1.36 -4.94
C LEU A 97 -4.39 -2.60 -5.70
N ASP A 98 -5.63 -2.60 -6.16
CA ASP A 98 -6.20 -3.70 -6.95
C ASP A 98 -5.56 -3.81 -8.35
N ASP A 99 -5.12 -2.69 -8.92
CA ASP A 99 -4.44 -2.63 -10.22
C ASP A 99 -2.94 -3.02 -10.10
N GLU A 100 -2.27 -2.61 -9.03
CA GLU A 100 -0.84 -2.89 -8.79
C GLU A 100 -0.61 -4.31 -8.24
N TYR A 101 -1.52 -4.77 -7.39
CA TYR A 101 -1.48 -6.10 -6.77
C TYR A 101 -2.65 -6.95 -7.29
N CYS A 102 -3.03 -7.99 -6.55
CA CYS A 102 -4.29 -8.69 -6.78
C CYS A 102 -5.38 -8.11 -5.88
N PRO A 103 -6.65 -8.04 -6.35
CA PRO A 103 -7.76 -7.65 -5.51
C PRO A 103 -7.87 -8.52 -4.25
N GLU A 104 -7.94 -7.88 -3.09
CA GLU A 104 -8.03 -8.53 -1.78
C GLU A 104 -8.83 -7.67 -0.78
N ASP A 105 -9.39 -8.30 0.24
CA ASP A 105 -10.15 -7.61 1.29
C ASP A 105 -9.29 -6.60 2.06
N ALA A 106 -7.98 -6.88 2.20
CA ALA A 106 -7.03 -5.98 2.82
C ALA A 106 -6.94 -4.63 2.08
N ASN A 107 -7.02 -4.61 0.74
CA ASN A 107 -6.99 -3.36 -0.05
C ASN A 107 -8.18 -2.45 0.28
N LEU A 108 -9.35 -3.05 0.52
CA LEU A 108 -10.53 -2.32 0.94
C LEU A 108 -10.32 -1.70 2.32
N GLU A 109 -9.76 -2.45 3.27
CA GLU A 109 -9.46 -1.96 4.62
C GLU A 109 -8.39 -0.86 4.62
N ILE A 110 -7.30 -1.06 3.87
CA ILE A 110 -6.22 -0.09 3.69
C ILE A 110 -6.77 1.23 3.19
N SER A 111 -7.60 1.20 2.14
CA SER A 111 -8.17 2.43 1.58
C SER A 111 -9.05 3.19 2.57
N LYS A 112 -9.83 2.47 3.39
CA LYS A 112 -10.68 3.05 4.44
C LYS A 112 -9.84 3.69 5.55
N VAL A 113 -8.82 2.99 6.04
CA VAL A 113 -7.95 3.49 7.12
C VAL A 113 -7.12 4.67 6.62
N ALA A 114 -6.52 4.59 5.44
CA ALA A 114 -5.74 5.66 4.85
C ALA A 114 -6.55 6.94 4.63
N SER A 115 -7.76 6.83 4.05
CA SER A 115 -8.64 7.99 3.85
C SER A 115 -9.12 8.61 5.16
N ALA A 116 -9.44 7.80 6.16
CA ALA A 116 -9.80 8.28 7.50
C ALA A 116 -8.63 8.99 8.19
N SER A 117 -7.42 8.42 8.12
CA SER A 117 -6.19 9.02 8.65
C SER A 117 -5.91 10.37 7.99
N PHE A 118 -6.02 10.43 6.66
CA PHE A 118 -5.85 11.67 5.90
C PHE A 118 -6.90 12.72 6.26
N CYS A 119 -8.18 12.35 6.34
CA CYS A 119 -9.25 13.27 6.74
C CYS A 119 -8.97 13.86 8.11
N LYS A 120 -8.56 13.01 9.07
CA LYS A 120 -8.23 13.42 10.42
C LYS A 120 -7.04 14.39 10.43
N SER A 121 -5.98 14.12 9.68
CA SER A 121 -4.86 15.06 9.51
C SER A 121 -5.31 16.43 9.01
N LEU A 122 -6.16 16.47 7.99
CA LEU A 122 -6.67 17.75 7.45
C LEU A 122 -7.52 18.50 8.49
N MET A 123 -8.39 17.80 9.21
CA MET A 123 -9.20 18.39 10.28
C MET A 123 -8.35 18.90 11.46
N GLU A 124 -7.23 18.24 11.74
CA GLU A 124 -6.22 18.63 12.72
C GLU A 124 -5.24 19.70 12.19
N LYS A 125 -5.44 20.18 10.95
CA LYS A 125 -4.56 21.15 10.26
C LYS A 125 -3.12 20.68 10.12
N GLN A 126 -2.88 19.37 10.13
CA GLN A 126 -1.61 18.77 9.75
C GLN A 126 -1.49 18.80 8.23
N MET A 127 -0.63 19.68 7.71
CA MET A 127 -0.54 19.94 6.28
C MET A 127 0.74 19.41 5.64
N GLU A 128 1.74 19.04 6.43
CA GLU A 128 3.01 18.56 5.92
C GLU A 128 2.88 17.11 5.45
N ILE A 129 3.26 16.86 4.21
CA ILE A 129 3.11 15.54 3.59
C ILE A 129 3.93 14.48 4.34
N GLY A 130 5.11 14.84 4.85
CA GLY A 130 5.93 13.93 5.66
C GLY A 130 5.24 13.52 6.96
N GLU A 131 4.59 14.45 7.67
CA GLU A 131 3.83 14.14 8.88
C GLU A 131 2.59 13.29 8.58
N ILE A 132 1.87 13.64 7.51
CA ILE A 132 0.70 12.89 7.04
C ILE A 132 1.10 11.46 6.70
N LEU A 133 2.21 11.25 5.97
CA LEU A 133 2.74 9.94 5.63
C LEU A 133 3.00 9.10 6.88
N LEU A 134 3.73 9.64 7.85
CA LEU A 134 4.11 8.92 9.06
C LEU A 134 2.91 8.57 9.93
N LYS A 135 1.95 9.50 10.06
CA LYS A 135 0.69 9.25 10.77
C LYS A 135 -0.10 8.13 10.08
N MET A 136 -0.23 8.21 8.75
CA MET A 136 -0.97 7.23 7.97
C MET A 136 -0.32 5.85 8.02
N ALA A 137 1.00 5.76 7.91
CA ALA A 137 1.74 4.51 8.06
C ALA A 137 1.47 3.86 9.42
N LYS A 138 1.48 4.66 10.50
CA LYS A 138 1.15 4.19 11.85
C LYS A 138 -0.29 3.71 11.98
N ASP A 139 -1.26 4.43 11.42
CA ASP A 139 -2.66 4.02 11.46
C ASP A 139 -2.88 2.71 10.67
N LEU A 140 -2.16 2.53 9.55
CA LEU A 140 -2.21 1.35 8.70
C LEU A 140 -1.55 0.09 9.33
N GLU A 141 -0.74 0.22 10.37
CA GLU A 141 -0.22 -0.93 11.14
C GLU A 141 -1.33 -1.70 11.87
N SER A 142 -2.52 -1.12 12.02
CA SER A 142 -3.68 -1.79 12.61
C SER A 142 -4.28 -2.90 11.74
N ILE A 143 -3.91 -2.98 10.47
CA ILE A 143 -4.44 -3.93 9.48
C ILE A 143 -3.61 -5.22 9.46
N SER A 144 -4.26 -6.35 9.18
CA SER A 144 -3.58 -7.62 8.95
C SER A 144 -3.14 -7.79 7.49
N TYR A 145 -1.82 -7.86 7.26
CA TYR A 145 -1.21 -8.08 5.93
C TYR A 145 -0.78 -9.53 5.68
N LYS A 146 -1.27 -10.51 6.45
CA LYS A 146 -0.77 -11.90 6.42
C LYS A 146 -0.82 -12.55 5.03
N GLU A 147 -1.84 -12.23 4.25
CA GLU A 147 -2.05 -12.77 2.90
C GLU A 147 -1.67 -11.75 1.81
N SER A 148 -1.16 -10.58 2.21
CA SER A 148 -0.89 -9.46 1.30
C SER A 148 0.58 -9.40 0.91
N PHE A 149 0.86 -8.91 -0.30
CA PHE A 149 2.22 -8.75 -0.83
C PHE A 149 2.87 -7.41 -0.48
N HIS A 150 2.14 -6.54 0.22
CA HIS A 150 2.55 -5.20 0.64
C HIS A 150 2.29 -5.01 2.13
N GLY A 151 2.73 -3.87 2.66
CA GLY A 151 2.62 -3.54 4.08
C GLY A 151 2.26 -2.08 4.31
N ALA A 152 2.03 -1.71 5.57
CA ALA A 152 1.55 -0.40 5.98
C ALA A 152 2.33 0.79 5.35
N PHE A 153 3.66 0.74 5.37
CA PHE A 153 4.48 1.83 4.82
C PHE A 153 4.38 1.92 3.28
N SER A 154 4.38 0.78 2.58
CA SER A 154 4.20 0.76 1.11
C SER A 154 2.84 1.34 0.73
N SER A 155 1.79 0.98 1.44
CA SER A 155 0.43 1.48 1.22
C SER A 155 0.30 2.98 1.54
N ALA A 156 0.95 3.45 2.61
CA ALA A 156 0.98 4.87 2.95
C ALA A 156 1.70 5.72 1.89
N ASN A 157 2.83 5.22 1.35
CA ASN A 157 3.54 5.89 0.27
C ASN A 157 2.68 5.97 -0.99
N ALA A 158 2.01 4.88 -1.38
CA ALA A 158 1.09 4.89 -2.52
C ALA A 158 -0.02 5.94 -2.35
N ALA A 159 -0.60 6.03 -1.15
CA ALA A 159 -1.61 7.04 -0.83
C ALA A 159 -1.08 8.47 -0.97
N VAL A 160 0.13 8.73 -0.45
CA VAL A 160 0.78 10.05 -0.54
C VAL A 160 1.15 10.40 -1.97
N ASP A 161 1.64 9.46 -2.77
CA ASP A 161 1.92 9.67 -4.19
C ASP A 161 0.65 10.09 -4.95
N LEU A 162 -0.49 9.47 -4.65
CA LEU A 162 -1.78 9.88 -5.20
C LEU A 162 -2.16 11.31 -4.77
N ILE A 163 -2.01 11.63 -3.49
CA ILE A 163 -2.25 12.99 -2.97
C ILE A 163 -1.40 14.02 -3.72
N ILE A 164 -0.10 13.77 -3.86
CA ILE A 164 0.83 14.68 -4.54
C ILE A 164 0.40 14.91 -5.99
N ARG A 165 0.11 13.84 -6.74
CA ARG A 165 -0.40 13.95 -8.12
C ARG A 165 -1.66 14.77 -8.21
N ARG A 166 -2.55 14.68 -7.22
CA ARG A 166 -3.77 15.49 -7.20
C ARG A 166 -3.48 16.96 -6.92
N ILE A 167 -2.57 17.26 -6.00
CA ILE A 167 -2.12 18.64 -5.75
C ILE A 167 -1.54 19.23 -7.05
N GLU A 168 -0.71 18.48 -7.77
CA GLU A 168 -0.14 18.90 -9.05
C GLU A 168 -1.18 19.15 -10.15
N GLN A 169 -2.34 18.49 -10.11
CA GLN A 169 -3.44 18.70 -11.06
C GLN A 169 -4.31 19.92 -10.74
N GLU A 170 -4.28 20.40 -9.49
CA GLU A 170 -5.03 21.57 -9.03
C GLU A 170 -4.20 22.87 -9.11
N MET A 171 -2.90 22.78 -9.42
CA MET A 171 -2.00 23.93 -9.66
C MET A 171 -2.03 24.39 -11.12
#